data_AF-A0A839Y722-F1
#
_entry.id   AF-A0A839Y722-F1
#
_cell.length_a   1.000
_cell.length_b   1.000
_cell.length_c   1.000
_cell.angle_alpha   90.00
_cell.angle_beta   90.00
_cell.angle_gamma   90.00
#
_symmetry.space_group_name_H-M   'P 1'
#
loop_
_entity.id
_entity.type
_entity.pdbx_description
1 polymer ?
#
loop_
_entity_poly.entity_id
_entity_poly.type
_entity_poly.pdbx_seq_one_letter_code
_entity_poly.pdbx_strand_id
1 'polypeptide(L)'
;MTTLIGGGTGPAEGSKATTITPGDWYLARMLEAMDGMPVNVALLGKGNTVSLDSLEEQLRAGASGFKLHEDWGSTPAAIDAALTVAGRHGVPVALHSDTLNEAGFVEDTLAAIAGRSIHAYHTEGAGGGHAPDIITVAGHPNVLPSSTNPTRPHTVNTLDEHLDMLMVCHHLDSSVPEDLAFAESRIRPTTIAAEDLLHDLGAISMIGSDAQAMGRVGEVVMRTWQTAHVMKRRRGSLAGDGVADNLRARRYVAKYTICPAVAHGIDGEVGSVEPGKLADLVLWDPKTFGVRPHVVLKGGMIAWGQMGDANASIPTPQPVLPRPMFGAFGRVPAQTSVHFVAPAAIEAGLADRLAIDRRLVAVGDTTRLGKADMPENTALPDIRVDPDTFTVSVDGEVWEPEPVAELPMAQRYFLF
;
A
#
# COMPACT_ATOMS: atom_id res chain seq x y z
N MET A 1 -1.99 3.04 -12.00
CA MET A 1 -0.77 2.86 -11.18
C MET A 1 0.38 2.46 -12.10
N THR A 2 1.60 2.91 -11.85
CA THR A 2 2.79 2.63 -12.69
C THR A 2 3.87 1.83 -11.97
N THR A 3 3.76 1.67 -10.64
CA THR A 3 4.65 0.86 -9.80
C THR A 3 3.80 -0.06 -8.92
N LEU A 4 4.22 -1.30 -8.78
CA LEU A 4 3.62 -2.29 -7.89
C LEU A 4 4.64 -2.69 -6.82
N ILE A 5 4.24 -2.62 -5.56
CA ILE A 5 5.04 -3.04 -4.40
C ILE A 5 4.20 -4.08 -3.66
N GLY A 6 4.75 -5.27 -3.42
CA GLY A 6 4.02 -6.36 -2.80
C GLY A 6 4.67 -7.70 -3.11
N GLY A 7 3.91 -8.79 -3.12
CA GLY A 7 4.42 -10.11 -3.44
C GLY A 7 3.29 -11.07 -3.78
N GLY A 8 3.65 -12.23 -4.31
CA GLY A 8 2.71 -13.30 -4.62
C GLY A 8 3.19 -14.19 -5.77
N THR A 9 2.57 -15.36 -5.89
CA THR A 9 2.94 -16.39 -6.88
C THR A 9 1.74 -16.86 -7.71
N GLY A 10 0.71 -16.01 -7.80
CA GLY A 10 -0.59 -16.33 -8.40
C GLY A 10 -1.65 -16.63 -7.32
N PRO A 11 -2.73 -17.35 -7.64
CA PRO A 11 -3.84 -17.60 -6.72
C PRO A 11 -3.55 -18.73 -5.70
N ALA A 12 -2.31 -18.83 -5.22
CA ALA A 12 -1.95 -19.72 -4.13
C ALA A 12 -2.46 -19.14 -2.80
N GLU A 13 -2.84 -20.00 -1.86
CA GLU A 13 -3.39 -19.57 -0.56
C GLU A 13 -2.51 -18.54 0.16
N GLY A 14 -1.20 -18.80 0.21
CA GLY A 14 -0.25 -17.85 0.78
C GLY A 14 -0.29 -16.47 0.12
N SER A 15 -0.52 -16.38 -1.19
CA SER A 15 -0.58 -15.11 -1.93
C SER A 15 -1.95 -14.45 -1.91
N LYS A 16 -3.03 -15.23 -1.73
CA LYS A 16 -4.38 -14.69 -1.51
C LYS A 16 -4.51 -14.01 -0.14
N ALA A 17 -3.72 -14.45 0.83
CA ALA A 17 -3.67 -13.85 2.16
C ALA A 17 -2.56 -12.80 2.29
N THR A 18 -1.35 -13.08 1.77
CA THR A 18 -0.17 -12.28 2.10
C THR A 18 0.58 -11.77 0.87
N THR A 19 1.08 -10.54 0.95
CA THR A 19 1.87 -9.89 -0.09
C THR A 19 3.32 -10.39 -0.10
N ILE A 20 3.52 -11.70 -0.26
CA ILE A 20 4.81 -12.39 -0.13
C ILE A 20 5.12 -13.22 -1.37
N THR A 21 6.33 -13.04 -1.92
CA THR A 21 6.94 -13.96 -2.89
C THR A 21 8.01 -14.79 -2.17
N PRO A 22 7.72 -16.03 -1.75
CA PRO A 22 8.58 -16.75 -0.81
C PRO A 22 9.74 -17.47 -1.51
N GLY A 23 10.95 -17.24 -1.03
CA GLY A 23 12.13 -18.01 -1.45
C GLY A 23 12.69 -17.63 -2.82
N ASP A 24 13.88 -18.15 -3.11
CA ASP A 24 14.68 -17.77 -4.27
C ASP A 24 14.02 -18.12 -5.61
N TRP A 25 13.44 -19.31 -5.71
CA TRP A 25 12.87 -19.82 -6.93
C TRP A 25 11.66 -19.00 -7.37
N TYR A 26 10.74 -18.71 -6.46
CA TYR A 26 9.56 -17.92 -6.79
C TYR A 26 9.92 -16.45 -7.09
N LEU A 27 10.89 -15.87 -6.38
CA LEU A 27 11.38 -14.53 -6.71
C LEU A 27 11.91 -14.47 -8.14
N ALA A 28 12.77 -15.42 -8.53
CA ALA A 28 13.29 -15.52 -9.89
C ALA A 28 12.17 -15.65 -10.94
N ARG A 29 11.22 -16.56 -10.74
CA ARG A 29 10.11 -16.78 -11.68
C ARG A 29 9.18 -15.58 -11.80
N MET A 30 8.92 -14.88 -10.69
CA MET A 30 8.05 -13.69 -10.72
C MET A 30 8.72 -12.50 -11.41
N LEU A 31 10.04 -12.30 -11.22
CA LEU A 31 10.79 -11.30 -11.98
C LEU A 31 10.72 -11.58 -13.49
N GLU A 32 10.98 -12.82 -13.90
CA GLU A 32 10.85 -13.23 -15.31
C GLU A 32 9.43 -13.05 -15.85
N ALA A 33 8.40 -13.45 -15.09
CA ALA A 33 7.01 -13.34 -15.51
C ALA A 33 6.56 -11.88 -15.68
N MET A 34 7.12 -10.97 -14.88
CA MET A 34 6.74 -9.56 -14.90
C MET A 34 7.55 -8.72 -15.90
N ASP A 35 8.58 -9.29 -16.55
CA ASP A 35 9.45 -8.61 -17.52
C ASP A 35 8.67 -8.02 -18.71
N GLY A 36 7.57 -8.68 -19.11
CA GLY A 36 6.67 -8.24 -20.16
C GLY A 36 5.58 -7.23 -19.76
N MET A 37 5.51 -6.80 -18.49
CA MET A 37 4.43 -5.91 -18.00
C MET A 37 4.89 -4.45 -17.89
N PRO A 38 4.15 -3.44 -18.40
CA PRO A 38 4.60 -2.04 -18.41
C PRO A 38 4.40 -1.34 -17.06
N VAL A 39 5.00 -1.88 -16.01
CA VAL A 39 4.97 -1.38 -14.62
C VAL A 39 6.32 -1.61 -13.96
N ASN A 40 6.73 -0.73 -13.05
CA ASN A 40 7.84 -1.02 -12.14
C ASN A 40 7.38 -2.00 -11.07
N VAL A 41 8.30 -2.81 -10.54
CA VAL A 41 7.97 -3.87 -9.57
C VAL A 41 8.99 -3.91 -8.45
N ALA A 42 8.52 -3.97 -7.20
CA ALA A 42 9.31 -4.25 -6.01
C ALA A 42 8.67 -5.46 -5.30
N LEU A 43 9.36 -6.62 -5.30
CA LEU A 43 8.85 -7.86 -4.70
C LEU A 43 9.30 -8.00 -3.24
N LEU A 44 8.36 -8.28 -2.35
CA LEU A 44 8.61 -8.52 -0.93
C LEU A 44 8.80 -10.03 -0.67
N GLY A 45 9.90 -10.37 -0.02
CA GLY A 45 10.15 -11.72 0.49
C GLY A 45 9.39 -12.00 1.79
N LYS A 46 9.44 -13.25 2.25
CA LYS A 46 8.85 -13.67 3.54
C LYS A 46 9.77 -13.25 4.67
N GLY A 47 9.29 -12.38 5.55
CA GLY A 47 10.01 -11.94 6.76
C GLY A 47 9.84 -12.88 7.97
N ASN A 48 8.85 -13.76 7.94
CA ASN A 48 8.49 -14.62 9.07
C ASN A 48 9.41 -15.86 9.20
N THR A 49 10.64 -15.63 9.67
CA THR A 49 11.58 -16.69 10.06
C THR A 49 12.62 -16.14 11.03
N VAL A 50 13.24 -17.01 11.83
CA VAL A 50 14.41 -16.67 12.67
C VAL A 50 15.75 -17.05 12.02
N SER A 51 15.71 -17.67 10.84
CA SER A 51 16.92 -17.96 10.06
C SER A 51 17.37 -16.73 9.28
N LEU A 52 18.46 -16.10 9.73
CA LEU A 52 19.04 -14.95 9.05
C LEU A 52 19.52 -15.31 7.64
N ASP A 53 20.12 -16.49 7.48
CA ASP A 53 20.59 -16.98 6.17
C ASP A 53 19.45 -17.09 5.15
N SER A 54 18.28 -17.58 5.58
CA SER A 54 17.09 -17.69 4.70
C SER A 54 16.52 -16.32 4.30
N LEU A 55 16.66 -15.31 5.18
CA LEU A 55 16.28 -13.93 4.85
C LEU A 55 17.26 -13.33 3.84
N GLU A 56 18.56 -13.49 4.07
CA GLU A 56 19.60 -12.98 3.16
C GLU A 56 19.54 -13.65 1.78
N GLU A 57 19.22 -14.94 1.71
CA GLU A 57 19.01 -15.67 0.45
C GLU A 57 17.94 -15.01 -0.42
N GLN A 58 16.79 -14.64 0.16
CA GLN A 58 15.71 -13.98 -0.57
C GLN A 58 16.15 -12.61 -1.13
N LEU A 59 16.95 -11.85 -0.39
CA LEU A 59 17.50 -10.57 -0.89
C LEU A 59 18.43 -10.78 -2.08
N ARG A 60 19.32 -11.78 -2.02
CA ARG A 60 20.20 -12.15 -3.15
C ARG A 60 19.43 -12.68 -4.36
N ALA A 61 18.22 -13.19 -4.14
CA ALA A 61 17.34 -13.69 -5.20
C ALA A 61 16.43 -12.62 -5.82
N GLY A 62 16.45 -11.38 -5.30
CA GLY A 62 15.74 -10.25 -5.89
C GLY A 62 14.55 -9.72 -5.10
N ALA A 63 14.37 -10.12 -3.84
CA ALA A 63 13.47 -9.40 -2.95
C ALA A 63 13.99 -7.96 -2.75
N SER A 64 13.09 -6.98 -2.74
CA SER A 64 13.37 -5.57 -2.45
C SER A 64 13.26 -5.23 -0.96
N GLY A 65 12.72 -6.16 -0.16
CA GLY A 65 12.44 -6.01 1.26
C GLY A 65 11.61 -7.19 1.75
N PHE A 66 11.04 -7.09 2.94
CA PHE A 66 10.28 -8.18 3.56
C PHE A 66 8.86 -7.76 3.91
N LYS A 67 7.92 -8.72 3.88
CA LYS A 67 6.63 -8.64 4.56
C LYS A 67 6.61 -9.62 5.73
N LEU A 68 6.30 -9.10 6.91
CA LEU A 68 5.88 -9.85 8.09
C LEU A 68 4.35 -9.92 8.09
N HIS A 69 3.80 -11.13 8.25
CA HIS A 69 2.36 -11.36 8.28
C HIS A 69 1.95 -12.32 9.38
N GLU A 70 0.80 -12.07 10.02
CA GLU A 70 0.33 -12.90 11.14
C GLU A 70 0.02 -14.34 10.73
N ASP A 71 -0.52 -14.57 9.53
CA ASP A 71 -0.75 -15.89 8.93
C ASP A 71 0.52 -16.75 8.82
N TRP A 72 1.71 -16.13 8.89
CA TRP A 72 3.01 -16.81 8.97
C TRP A 72 3.71 -16.64 10.33
N GLY A 73 3.05 -16.02 11.31
CA GLY A 73 3.54 -15.71 12.65
C GLY A 73 4.34 -14.41 12.73
N SER A 74 3.66 -13.29 12.98
CA SER A 74 4.29 -11.97 13.23
C SER A 74 4.78 -11.83 14.67
N THR A 75 5.55 -12.81 15.13
CA THR A 75 6.04 -12.89 16.51
C THR A 75 7.21 -11.93 16.78
N PRO A 76 7.47 -11.54 18.03
CA PRO A 76 8.62 -10.71 18.40
C PRO A 76 9.96 -11.21 17.84
N ALA A 77 10.19 -12.52 17.82
CA ALA A 77 11.42 -13.12 17.30
C ALA A 77 11.55 -12.98 15.78
N ALA A 78 10.44 -13.15 15.04
CA ALA A 78 10.43 -12.96 13.59
C ALA A 78 10.59 -11.48 13.21
N ILE A 79 9.94 -10.57 13.95
CA ILE A 79 10.07 -9.12 13.80
C ILE A 79 11.55 -8.72 13.97
N ASP A 80 12.20 -9.15 15.05
CA ASP A 80 13.59 -8.80 15.33
C ASP A 80 14.56 -9.36 14.27
N ALA A 81 14.39 -10.62 13.86
CA ALA A 81 15.23 -11.24 12.84
C ALA A 81 15.12 -10.53 11.48
N ALA A 82 13.89 -10.24 11.03
CA ALA A 82 13.62 -9.53 9.78
C ALA A 82 14.22 -8.11 9.81
N LEU A 83 14.01 -7.36 10.89
CA LEU A 83 14.55 -6.00 11.04
C LEU A 83 16.08 -5.99 11.18
N THR A 84 16.67 -7.05 11.75
CA THR A 84 18.14 -7.21 11.82
C THR A 84 18.74 -7.39 10.43
N VAL A 85 18.18 -8.28 9.60
CA VAL A 85 18.67 -8.49 8.22
C VAL A 85 18.37 -7.28 7.35
N ALA A 86 17.19 -6.68 7.48
CA ALA A 86 16.84 -5.43 6.81
C ALA A 86 17.84 -4.31 7.13
N GLY A 87 18.22 -4.18 8.40
CA GLY A 87 19.25 -3.25 8.89
C GLY A 87 20.62 -3.44 8.23
N ARG A 88 21.03 -4.69 7.95
CA ARG A 88 22.32 -5.00 7.30
C ARG A 88 22.33 -4.64 5.81
N HIS A 89 21.17 -4.71 5.15
CA HIS A 89 21.04 -4.58 3.70
C HIS A 89 20.36 -3.30 3.23
N GLY A 90 19.90 -2.44 4.15
CA GLY A 90 19.27 -1.17 3.80
C GLY A 90 17.84 -1.30 3.24
N VAL A 91 17.15 -2.42 3.46
CA VAL A 91 15.85 -2.71 2.80
C VAL A 91 14.66 -2.46 3.74
N PRO A 92 13.45 -2.16 3.22
CA PRO A 92 12.25 -1.96 4.03
C PRO A 92 11.68 -3.28 4.58
N VAL A 93 10.95 -3.16 5.70
CA VAL A 93 10.09 -4.21 6.25
C VAL A 93 8.65 -3.68 6.36
N ALA A 94 7.71 -4.38 5.73
CA ALA A 94 6.29 -4.16 5.89
C ALA A 94 5.72 -5.12 6.95
N LEU A 95 4.80 -4.63 7.77
CA LEU A 95 4.21 -5.39 8.88
C LEU A 95 2.68 -5.42 8.78
N HIS A 96 2.16 -6.64 8.85
CA HIS A 96 0.83 -6.97 9.33
C HIS A 96 1.02 -7.68 10.67
N SER A 97 0.62 -7.03 11.76
CA SER A 97 0.90 -7.48 13.14
C SER A 97 -0.07 -8.54 13.63
N ASP A 98 0.19 -9.08 14.82
CA ASP A 98 -0.58 -10.16 15.45
C ASP A 98 -1.95 -9.66 15.92
N THR A 99 -3.02 -9.90 15.14
CA THR A 99 -4.38 -9.48 15.51
C THR A 99 -4.82 -10.14 16.81
N LEU A 100 -4.45 -11.41 16.99
CA LEU A 100 -4.88 -12.24 18.11
C LEU A 100 -4.24 -11.83 19.43
N ASN A 101 -3.19 -11.00 19.39
CA ASN A 101 -2.33 -10.72 20.52
C ASN A 101 -1.75 -12.03 21.12
N GLU A 102 -1.50 -13.03 20.29
CA GLU A 102 -1.04 -14.36 20.72
C GLU A 102 0.34 -14.28 21.41
N ALA A 103 1.25 -13.53 20.80
CA ALA A 103 2.63 -13.40 21.29
C ALA A 103 2.88 -12.12 22.09
N GLY A 104 1.84 -11.30 22.30
CA GLY A 104 1.90 -10.00 22.99
C GLY A 104 0.94 -8.98 22.39
N PHE A 105 0.77 -7.86 23.07
CA PHE A 105 -0.05 -6.73 22.60
C PHE A 105 0.77 -5.78 21.70
N VAL A 106 0.16 -4.67 21.26
CA VAL A 106 0.80 -3.71 20.35
C VAL A 106 2.12 -3.16 20.93
N GLU A 107 2.20 -2.97 22.24
CA GLU A 107 3.40 -2.55 22.95
C GLU A 107 4.55 -3.56 22.87
N ASP A 108 4.25 -4.86 22.86
CA ASP A 108 5.25 -5.93 22.74
C ASP A 108 5.82 -5.98 21.33
N THR A 109 4.95 -5.81 20.32
CA THR A 109 5.37 -5.64 18.92
C THR A 109 6.23 -4.39 18.75
N LEU A 110 5.85 -3.26 19.35
CA LEU A 110 6.65 -2.02 19.32
C LEU A 110 7.99 -2.19 20.05
N ALA A 111 8.03 -2.93 21.15
CA ALA A 111 9.26 -3.28 21.85
C ALA A 111 10.17 -4.15 20.98
N ALA A 112 9.61 -5.13 20.26
CA ALA A 112 10.34 -5.96 19.31
C ALA A 112 10.87 -5.15 18.11
N ILE A 113 10.13 -4.14 17.64
CA ILE A 113 10.60 -3.21 16.60
C ILE A 113 11.81 -2.41 17.11
N ALA A 114 11.89 -2.11 18.41
CA ALA A 114 13.02 -1.47 19.07
C ALA A 114 13.43 -0.13 18.43
N GLY A 115 12.44 0.67 18.02
CA GLY A 115 12.66 1.98 17.38
C GLY A 115 13.21 1.93 15.96
N ARG A 116 13.36 0.75 15.34
CA ARG A 116 13.78 0.62 13.94
C ARG A 116 12.66 1.03 12.98
N SER A 117 13.04 1.50 11.79
CA SER A 117 12.10 1.86 10.72
C SER A 117 11.23 0.67 10.33
N ILE A 118 9.91 0.86 10.29
CA ILE A 118 8.97 -0.17 9.83
C ILE A 118 7.75 0.43 9.15
N HIS A 119 7.30 -0.20 8.07
CA HIS A 119 6.07 0.17 7.39
C HIS A 119 4.90 -0.65 7.92
N ALA A 120 4.02 -0.03 8.72
CA ALA A 120 2.78 -0.66 9.17
C ALA A 120 1.73 -0.62 8.04
N TYR A 121 1.35 -1.79 7.51
CA TYR A 121 0.23 -1.91 6.56
C TYR A 121 -1.10 -1.74 7.28
N HIS A 122 -2.14 -1.31 6.53
CA HIS A 122 -3.54 -1.17 6.96
C HIS A 122 -3.67 -0.79 8.44
N THR A 123 -3.03 0.33 8.80
CA THR A 123 -2.75 0.75 10.19
C THR A 123 -4.01 0.89 11.03
N GLU A 124 -5.17 1.15 10.44
CA GLU A 124 -6.45 1.18 11.16
C GLU A 124 -6.87 -0.18 11.74
N GLY A 125 -6.50 -1.28 11.09
CA GLY A 125 -6.62 -2.63 11.61
C GLY A 125 -7.73 -3.50 11.02
N ALA A 126 -8.66 -3.01 10.21
CA ALA A 126 -9.64 -3.87 9.53
C ALA A 126 -8.96 -4.88 8.59
N GLY A 127 -7.90 -4.45 7.89
CA GLY A 127 -7.02 -5.31 7.10
C GLY A 127 -6.11 -6.22 7.93
N GLY A 128 -6.03 -6.00 9.25
CA GLY A 128 -5.34 -6.86 10.22
C GLY A 128 -4.31 -6.13 11.08
N GLY A 129 -4.04 -6.70 12.25
CA GLY A 129 -3.17 -6.16 13.28
C GLY A 129 -3.83 -6.11 14.66
N HIS A 130 -3.02 -5.97 15.71
CA HIS A 130 -3.42 -5.97 17.13
C HIS A 130 -4.81 -5.37 17.36
N ALA A 131 -5.77 -6.21 17.78
CA ALA A 131 -7.11 -5.77 18.08
C ALA A 131 -7.20 -5.29 19.56
N PRO A 132 -7.80 -4.13 19.85
CA PRO A 132 -8.43 -3.18 18.91
C PRO A 132 -7.53 -1.99 18.50
N ASP A 133 -6.29 -1.92 18.98
CA ASP A 133 -5.54 -0.68 19.13
C ASP A 133 -4.30 -0.52 18.22
N ILE A 134 -4.17 -1.35 17.18
CA ILE A 134 -3.09 -1.22 16.19
C ILE A 134 -2.96 0.19 15.59
N ILE A 135 -4.07 0.95 15.47
CA ILE A 135 -4.07 2.32 14.94
C ILE A 135 -3.16 3.29 15.71
N THR A 136 -2.83 2.98 16.97
CA THR A 136 -1.92 3.77 17.80
C THR A 136 -0.52 3.87 17.21
N VAL A 137 -0.07 2.90 16.39
CA VAL A 137 1.27 2.92 15.77
C VAL A 137 1.47 4.12 14.84
N ALA A 138 0.39 4.76 14.35
CA ALA A 138 0.47 5.99 13.56
C ALA A 138 1.04 7.19 14.34
N GLY A 139 1.06 7.13 15.68
CA GLY A 139 1.66 8.12 16.57
C GLY A 139 3.16 7.91 16.85
N HIS A 140 3.79 6.87 16.29
CA HIS A 140 5.20 6.55 16.56
C HIS A 140 6.16 7.12 15.50
N PRO A 141 7.32 7.69 15.90
CA PRO A 141 8.22 8.40 14.98
C PRO A 141 8.96 7.48 14.01
N ASN A 142 9.16 6.21 14.36
CA ASN A 142 9.85 5.21 13.52
C ASN A 142 8.90 4.38 12.65
N VAL A 143 7.59 4.65 12.70
CA VAL A 143 6.58 3.92 11.93
C VAL A 143 6.20 4.73 10.69
N LEU A 144 6.11 4.06 9.54
CA LEU A 144 5.63 4.59 8.26
C LEU A 144 4.23 4.02 7.99
N PRO A 145 3.15 4.65 8.50
CA PRO A 145 1.81 4.08 8.47
C PRO A 145 1.15 4.22 7.10
N SER A 146 0.53 3.14 6.63
CA SER A 146 -0.34 3.14 5.44
C SER A 146 -1.72 2.56 5.74
N SER A 147 -2.69 2.96 4.92
CA SER A 147 -4.02 2.36 4.86
C SER A 147 -4.18 1.51 3.61
N THR A 148 -5.08 0.54 3.65
CA THR A 148 -5.63 -0.10 2.45
C THR A 148 -6.96 0.55 2.10
N ASN A 149 -7.48 0.29 0.90
CA ASN A 149 -8.51 1.15 0.33
C ASN A 149 -9.99 0.80 0.58
N PRO A 150 -10.40 -0.39 1.05
CA PRO A 150 -11.82 -0.64 1.26
C PRO A 150 -12.45 0.16 2.40
N THR A 151 -11.70 0.48 3.45
CA THR A 151 -12.20 1.31 4.55
C THR A 151 -12.33 2.79 4.16
N ARG A 152 -11.92 3.18 2.95
CA ARG A 152 -11.67 4.58 2.58
C ARG A 152 -12.76 5.15 1.67
N PRO A 153 -13.37 6.29 2.03
CA PRO A 153 -13.60 6.77 3.40
C PRO A 153 -14.65 5.92 4.13
N HIS A 154 -14.96 6.28 5.37
CA HIS A 154 -16.06 5.68 6.11
C HIS A 154 -17.42 6.01 5.45
N THR A 155 -18.10 4.98 4.95
CA THR A 155 -19.43 5.08 4.34
C THR A 155 -20.44 4.18 5.05
N VAL A 156 -21.73 4.38 4.76
CA VAL A 156 -22.81 3.60 5.41
C VAL A 156 -22.76 2.10 5.14
N ASN A 157 -22.09 1.66 4.06
CA ASN A 157 -21.96 0.24 3.71
C ASN A 157 -20.59 -0.35 4.09
N THR A 158 -19.69 0.46 4.67
CA THR A 158 -18.31 0.02 4.92
C THR A 158 -18.27 -1.18 5.87
N LEU A 159 -19.05 -1.17 6.95
CA LEU A 159 -19.03 -2.25 7.94
C LEU A 159 -19.53 -3.59 7.37
N ASP A 160 -20.72 -3.57 6.77
CA ASP A 160 -21.37 -4.76 6.24
C ASP A 160 -20.50 -5.46 5.18
N GLU A 161 -19.86 -4.68 4.32
CA GLU A 161 -18.97 -5.22 3.29
C GLU A 161 -17.72 -5.90 3.88
N HIS A 162 -17.16 -5.36 4.97
CA HIS A 162 -15.90 -5.85 5.50
C HIS A 162 -16.03 -7.15 6.28
N LEU A 163 -17.17 -7.38 6.94
CA LEU A 163 -17.40 -8.62 7.69
C LEU A 163 -17.32 -9.83 6.74
N ASP A 164 -18.10 -9.82 5.66
CA ASP A 164 -18.11 -10.90 4.67
C ASP A 164 -16.74 -11.04 3.96
N MET A 165 -16.09 -9.92 3.64
CA MET A 165 -14.78 -9.91 2.97
C MET A 165 -13.69 -10.55 3.84
N LEU A 166 -13.66 -10.22 5.14
CA LEU A 166 -12.69 -10.75 6.09
C LEU A 166 -12.85 -12.27 6.24
N MET A 167 -14.10 -12.73 6.36
CA MET A 167 -14.41 -14.17 6.44
C MET A 167 -13.85 -14.95 5.25
N VAL A 168 -13.99 -14.42 4.03
CA VAL A 168 -13.45 -15.06 2.81
C VAL A 168 -11.92 -14.99 2.74
N CYS A 169 -11.31 -13.83 2.99
CA CYS A 169 -9.87 -13.64 2.81
C CYS A 169 -9.03 -14.47 3.79
N HIS A 170 -9.51 -14.65 5.03
CA HIS A 170 -8.81 -15.41 6.06
C HIS A 170 -9.32 -16.84 6.24
N HIS A 171 -10.17 -17.33 5.32
CA HIS A 171 -10.67 -18.71 5.33
C HIS A 171 -11.40 -19.10 6.63
N LEU A 172 -12.21 -18.19 7.15
CA LEU A 172 -12.97 -18.37 8.38
C LEU A 172 -14.33 -19.03 8.13
N ASP A 173 -14.88 -19.70 9.14
CA ASP A 173 -16.18 -20.35 9.10
C ASP A 173 -17.19 -19.63 10.00
N SER A 174 -18.22 -19.05 9.39
CA SER A 174 -19.30 -18.34 10.11
C SER A 174 -20.07 -19.20 11.12
N SER A 175 -19.94 -20.53 11.05
CA SER A 175 -20.52 -21.47 12.01
C SER A 175 -19.64 -21.69 13.25
N VAL A 176 -18.39 -21.23 13.24
CA VAL A 176 -17.46 -21.27 14.38
C VAL A 176 -17.58 -19.94 15.16
N PRO A 177 -18.04 -19.94 16.41
CA PRO A 177 -18.24 -18.71 17.19
C PRO A 177 -16.97 -17.88 17.37
N GLU A 178 -15.82 -18.53 17.52
CA GLU A 178 -14.52 -17.89 17.68
C GLU A 178 -14.09 -17.13 16.40
N ASP A 179 -14.40 -17.67 15.22
CA ASP A 179 -14.13 -17.03 13.93
C ASP A 179 -14.98 -15.78 13.74
N LEU A 180 -16.26 -15.83 14.13
CA LEU A 180 -17.15 -14.67 14.09
C LEU A 180 -16.70 -13.59 15.08
N ALA A 181 -16.37 -13.98 16.31
CA ALA A 181 -15.85 -13.05 17.31
C ALA A 181 -14.53 -12.39 16.87
N PHE A 182 -13.64 -13.15 16.23
CA PHE A 182 -12.43 -12.62 15.63
C PHE A 182 -12.74 -11.59 14.53
N ALA A 183 -13.66 -11.90 13.60
CA ALA A 183 -14.05 -10.99 12.53
C ALA A 183 -14.69 -9.71 13.07
N GLU A 184 -15.62 -9.82 14.02
CA GLU A 184 -16.27 -8.68 14.68
C GLU A 184 -15.28 -7.82 15.46
N SER A 185 -14.23 -8.41 16.07
CA SER A 185 -13.19 -7.67 16.77
C SER A 185 -12.36 -6.77 15.83
N ARG A 186 -12.26 -7.14 14.54
CA ARG A 186 -11.49 -6.40 13.52
C ARG A 186 -12.25 -5.28 12.84
N ILE A 187 -13.57 -5.40 12.69
CA ILE A 187 -14.38 -4.42 11.95
C ILE A 187 -15.02 -3.42 12.91
N ARG A 188 -14.35 -2.28 13.10
CA ARG A 188 -14.71 -1.30 14.12
C ARG A 188 -15.04 0.07 13.52
N PRO A 189 -16.29 0.57 13.65
CA PRO A 189 -16.66 1.86 13.06
C PRO A 189 -15.88 3.05 13.62
N THR A 190 -15.44 2.98 14.87
CA THR A 190 -14.70 4.03 15.56
C THR A 190 -13.28 4.19 15.00
N THR A 191 -12.54 3.10 14.79
CA THR A 191 -11.20 3.15 14.20
C THR A 191 -11.26 3.49 12.71
N ILE A 192 -12.24 2.97 11.95
CA ILE A 192 -12.47 3.35 10.54
C ILE A 192 -12.77 4.85 10.40
N ALA A 193 -13.57 5.41 11.31
CA ALA A 193 -13.85 6.84 11.34
C ALA A 193 -12.60 7.66 11.70
N ALA A 194 -11.82 7.22 12.69
CA ALA A 194 -10.58 7.88 13.10
C ALA A 194 -9.53 7.85 11.98
N GLU A 195 -9.47 6.78 11.20
CA GLU A 195 -8.58 6.66 10.04
C GLU A 195 -8.79 7.79 9.02
N ASP A 196 -10.03 8.21 8.78
CA ASP A 196 -10.32 9.37 7.92
C ASP A 196 -9.69 10.66 8.47
N LEU A 197 -9.83 10.91 9.79
CA LEU A 197 -9.21 12.05 10.45
C LEU A 197 -7.68 11.98 10.37
N LEU A 198 -7.09 10.83 10.67
CA LEU A 198 -5.64 10.64 10.67
C LEU A 198 -5.05 10.83 9.27
N HIS A 199 -5.76 10.48 8.21
CA HIS A 199 -5.37 10.85 6.84
C HIS A 199 -5.35 12.36 6.63
N ASP A 200 -6.40 13.06 7.09
CA ASP A 200 -6.53 14.51 6.89
C ASP A 200 -5.56 15.31 7.76
N LEU A 201 -5.15 14.78 8.92
CA LEU A 201 -4.07 15.34 9.75
C LEU A 201 -2.69 15.11 9.14
N GLY A 202 -2.54 14.08 8.30
CA GLY A 202 -1.24 13.61 7.83
C GLY A 202 -0.53 12.69 8.83
N ALA A 203 -1.29 12.02 9.70
CA ALA A 203 -0.80 11.01 10.63
C ALA A 203 -0.77 9.61 9.99
N ILE A 204 -1.59 9.33 8.97
CA ILE A 204 -1.36 8.19 8.08
C ILE A 204 -0.79 8.71 6.76
N SER A 205 0.34 8.16 6.34
CA SER A 205 1.19 8.76 5.31
C SER A 205 0.97 8.17 3.93
N MET A 206 0.36 6.99 3.82
CA MET A 206 0.26 6.26 2.56
C MET A 206 -1.11 5.60 2.38
N ILE A 207 -1.51 5.39 1.12
CA ILE A 207 -2.70 4.60 0.75
C ILE A 207 -2.28 3.55 -0.28
N GLY A 208 -2.42 2.28 0.09
CA GLY A 208 -2.24 1.10 -0.75
C GLY A 208 -3.58 0.49 -1.19
N SER A 209 -3.51 -0.61 -1.95
CA SER A 209 -4.72 -1.30 -2.42
C SER A 209 -5.15 -2.44 -1.51
N ASP A 210 -4.23 -3.37 -1.23
CA ASP A 210 -4.50 -4.77 -0.83
C ASP A 210 -5.17 -5.61 -1.92
N ALA A 211 -4.69 -5.45 -3.16
CA ALA A 211 -5.32 -6.01 -4.35
C ALA A 211 -5.72 -7.50 -4.22
N GLN A 212 -7.03 -7.75 -4.21
CA GLN A 212 -7.65 -9.08 -4.10
C GLN A 212 -7.41 -9.83 -2.76
N ALA A 213 -6.85 -9.15 -1.76
CA ALA A 213 -6.62 -9.66 -0.41
C ALA A 213 -7.14 -8.62 0.59
N MET A 214 -8.46 -8.41 0.60
CA MET A 214 -9.12 -7.28 1.28
C MET A 214 -8.87 -5.90 0.65
N GLY A 215 -8.88 -5.82 -0.68
CA GLY A 215 -8.54 -4.56 -1.35
C GLY A 215 -8.72 -4.52 -2.86
N ARG A 216 -8.72 -3.29 -3.41
CA ARG A 216 -9.10 -3.03 -4.82
C ARG A 216 -8.00 -2.31 -5.59
N VAL A 217 -7.29 -3.01 -6.47
CA VAL A 217 -6.14 -2.43 -7.23
C VAL A 217 -6.49 -1.17 -8.03
N GLY A 218 -7.71 -1.09 -8.57
CA GLY A 218 -8.16 0.02 -9.42
C GLY A 218 -8.56 1.29 -8.66
N GLU A 219 -8.62 1.25 -7.34
CA GLU A 219 -9.31 2.28 -6.55
C GLU A 219 -8.39 3.11 -5.65
N VAL A 220 -7.09 2.85 -5.58
CA VAL A 220 -6.13 3.58 -4.71
C VAL A 220 -6.24 5.10 -4.88
N VAL A 221 -6.16 5.57 -6.13
CA VAL A 221 -6.23 7.00 -6.45
C VAL A 221 -7.63 7.55 -6.15
N MET A 222 -8.67 6.84 -6.55
CA MET A 222 -10.05 7.26 -6.38
C MET A 222 -10.41 7.43 -4.90
N ARG A 223 -10.10 6.43 -4.08
CA ARG A 223 -10.39 6.36 -2.65
C ARG A 223 -9.63 7.43 -1.88
N THR A 224 -8.40 7.73 -2.29
CA THR A 224 -7.63 8.86 -1.76
C THR A 224 -8.40 10.19 -1.92
N TRP A 225 -8.91 10.48 -3.11
CA TRP A 225 -9.61 11.72 -3.38
C TRP A 225 -11.03 11.77 -2.80
N GLN A 226 -11.71 10.62 -2.68
CA GLN A 226 -12.97 10.51 -1.95
C GLN A 226 -12.78 10.82 -0.47
N THR A 227 -11.73 10.30 0.19
CA THR A 227 -11.41 10.65 1.58
C THR A 227 -11.09 12.14 1.73
N ALA A 228 -10.27 12.71 0.85
CA ALA A 228 -10.00 14.16 0.86
C ALA A 228 -11.28 15.00 0.74
N HIS A 229 -12.22 14.58 -0.12
CA HIS A 229 -13.50 15.25 -0.30
C HIS A 229 -14.39 15.17 0.95
N VAL A 230 -14.53 13.97 1.53
CA VAL A 230 -15.33 13.78 2.76
C VAL A 230 -14.75 14.59 3.90
N MET A 231 -13.43 14.59 4.06
CA MET A 231 -12.77 15.37 5.11
C MET A 231 -12.87 16.88 4.89
N LYS A 232 -12.85 17.36 3.64
CA LYS A 232 -13.18 18.77 3.35
C LYS A 232 -14.60 19.12 3.80
N ARG A 233 -15.58 18.27 3.51
CA ARG A 233 -16.98 18.52 3.91
C ARG A 233 -17.16 18.50 5.42
N ARG A 234 -16.45 17.60 6.11
CA ARG A 234 -16.58 17.40 7.56
C ARG A 234 -15.79 18.43 8.37
N ARG A 235 -14.55 18.75 7.96
CA ARG A 235 -13.61 19.60 8.71
C ARG A 235 -13.42 21.00 8.12
N GLY A 236 -13.96 21.28 6.94
CA GLY A 236 -13.70 22.51 6.20
C GLY A 236 -12.32 22.53 5.53
N SER A 237 -11.87 23.72 5.14
CA SER A 237 -10.53 23.93 4.56
C SER A 237 -9.43 23.70 5.59
N LEU A 238 -8.28 23.16 5.16
CA LEU A 238 -7.11 23.09 6.03
C LEU A 238 -6.59 24.49 6.36
N ALA A 239 -5.89 24.63 7.48
CA ALA A 239 -5.19 25.87 7.79
C ALA A 239 -4.18 26.19 6.67
N GLY A 240 -4.30 27.40 6.08
CA GLY A 240 -3.49 27.85 4.94
C GLY A 240 -4.14 27.62 3.57
N ASP A 241 -5.16 26.76 3.48
CA ASP A 241 -6.02 26.70 2.29
C ASP A 241 -7.04 27.85 2.31
N GLY A 242 -7.40 28.33 1.13
CA GLY A 242 -8.32 29.46 0.93
C GLY A 242 -9.45 29.08 0.00
N VAL A 243 -9.56 29.78 -1.14
CA VAL A 243 -10.49 29.41 -2.22
C VAL A 243 -10.11 28.06 -2.87
N ALA A 244 -8.82 27.73 -2.87
CA ALA A 244 -8.29 26.47 -3.38
C ALA A 244 -7.82 25.56 -2.23
N ASP A 245 -7.91 24.24 -2.43
CA ASP A 245 -7.54 23.19 -1.48
C ASP A 245 -6.12 22.64 -1.73
N ASN A 246 -5.16 23.51 -2.08
CA ASN A 246 -3.86 23.08 -2.58
C ASN A 246 -3.05 22.30 -1.54
N LEU A 247 -3.10 22.70 -0.27
CA LEU A 247 -2.40 21.98 0.80
C LEU A 247 -3.02 20.61 1.02
N ARG A 248 -4.35 20.51 1.07
CA ARG A 248 -5.02 19.20 1.12
C ARG A 248 -4.68 18.36 -0.11
N ALA A 249 -4.72 18.94 -1.32
CA ALA A 249 -4.40 18.20 -2.53
C ALA A 249 -2.96 17.68 -2.56
N ARG A 250 -1.98 18.48 -2.12
CA ARG A 250 -0.58 18.08 -1.98
C ARG A 250 -0.39 16.98 -0.93
N ARG A 251 -1.03 17.11 0.23
CA ARG A 251 -1.03 16.09 1.28
C ARG A 251 -1.54 14.75 0.76
N TYR A 252 -2.65 14.73 0.04
CA TYR A 252 -3.28 13.50 -0.41
C TYR A 252 -2.63 12.90 -1.65
N VAL A 253 -2.16 13.69 -2.62
CA VAL A 253 -1.42 13.13 -3.77
C VAL A 253 -0.15 12.42 -3.31
N ALA A 254 0.53 12.94 -2.29
CA ALA A 254 1.74 12.33 -1.74
C ALA A 254 1.52 10.90 -1.23
N LYS A 255 0.31 10.59 -0.71
CA LYS A 255 -0.03 9.30 -0.10
C LYS A 255 0.04 8.10 -1.06
N TYR A 256 -0.11 8.33 -2.37
CA TYR A 256 -0.01 7.26 -3.38
C TYR A 256 1.08 7.52 -4.42
N THR A 257 1.91 8.55 -4.23
CA THR A 257 3.02 8.88 -5.12
C THR A 257 4.36 8.83 -4.37
N ILE A 258 4.73 9.91 -3.67
CA ILE A 258 6.08 10.05 -3.11
C ILE A 258 6.23 9.34 -1.77
N CYS A 259 5.22 9.30 -0.90
CA CYS A 259 5.34 8.63 0.40
C CYS A 259 5.61 7.11 0.26
N PRO A 260 4.88 6.36 -0.60
CA PRO A 260 5.23 4.96 -0.85
C PRO A 260 6.61 4.77 -1.47
N ALA A 261 7.04 5.73 -2.30
CA ALA A 261 8.35 5.66 -2.93
C ALA A 261 9.49 5.84 -1.91
N VAL A 262 9.35 6.81 -0.99
CA VAL A 262 10.31 7.04 0.10
C VAL A 262 10.33 5.84 1.05
N ALA A 263 9.17 5.35 1.47
CA ALA A 263 9.07 4.24 2.42
C ALA A 263 9.71 2.93 1.92
N HIS A 264 9.88 2.77 0.60
CA HIS A 264 10.52 1.61 -0.02
C HIS A 264 11.87 1.91 -0.68
N GLY A 265 12.42 3.11 -0.49
CA GLY A 265 13.74 3.48 -1.02
C GLY A 265 13.79 3.55 -2.55
N ILE A 266 12.69 3.89 -3.21
CA ILE A 266 12.58 3.96 -4.67
C ILE A 266 12.31 5.37 -5.19
N ASP A 267 12.30 6.36 -4.30
CA ASP A 267 12.02 7.77 -4.60
C ASP A 267 13.09 8.44 -5.47
N GLY A 268 14.29 7.86 -5.59
CA GLY A 268 15.30 8.29 -6.56
C GLY A 268 14.88 8.08 -8.03
N GLU A 269 13.96 7.15 -8.31
CA GLU A 269 13.54 6.78 -9.66
C GLU A 269 12.08 7.16 -9.95
N VAL A 270 11.19 7.16 -8.95
CA VAL A 270 9.74 7.34 -9.14
C VAL A 270 9.10 8.18 -8.01
N GLY A 271 7.77 8.37 -8.08
CA GLY A 271 6.98 8.94 -6.98
C GLY A 271 6.68 10.43 -7.11
N SER A 272 7.29 11.16 -8.06
CA SER A 272 7.02 12.58 -8.28
C SER A 272 7.42 13.04 -9.69
N VAL A 273 6.89 14.20 -10.09
CA VAL A 273 7.24 14.84 -11.37
C VAL A 273 8.43 15.77 -11.14
N GLU A 274 9.63 15.19 -11.12
CA GLU A 274 10.88 15.89 -10.88
C GLU A 274 11.93 15.51 -11.94
N PRO A 275 12.76 16.46 -12.42
CA PRO A 275 13.85 16.16 -13.33
C PRO A 275 14.78 15.06 -12.78
N GLY A 276 15.16 14.10 -13.63
CA GLY A 276 16.02 12.98 -13.28
C GLY A 276 15.29 11.68 -12.92
N LYS A 277 14.00 11.74 -12.58
CA LYS A 277 13.17 10.55 -12.33
C LYS A 277 12.64 9.94 -13.63
N LEU A 278 12.19 8.68 -13.58
CA LEU A 278 11.50 8.02 -14.69
C LEU A 278 10.26 8.82 -15.10
N ALA A 279 10.05 8.95 -16.41
CA ALA A 279 8.90 9.65 -16.99
C ALA A 279 7.62 8.79 -16.93
N ASP A 280 7.23 8.43 -15.71
CA ASP A 280 6.01 7.71 -15.36
C ASP A 280 4.93 8.73 -15.03
N LEU A 281 4.16 9.10 -16.06
CA LEU A 281 3.22 10.22 -15.99
C LEU A 281 1.81 9.74 -16.31
N VAL A 282 0.82 10.31 -15.64
CA VAL A 282 -0.59 10.05 -15.92
C VAL A 282 -1.27 11.35 -16.28
N LEU A 283 -1.90 11.39 -17.45
CA LEU A 283 -2.68 12.53 -17.89
C LEU A 283 -4.16 12.28 -17.62
N TRP A 284 -4.83 13.31 -17.12
CA TRP A 284 -6.24 13.29 -16.75
C TRP A 284 -6.97 14.42 -17.47
N ASP A 285 -8.17 14.15 -17.96
CA ASP A 285 -9.15 15.22 -18.17
C ASP A 285 -9.65 15.63 -16.77
N PRO A 286 -9.70 16.93 -16.42
CA PRO A 286 -10.16 17.38 -15.11
C PRO A 286 -11.51 16.76 -14.68
N LYS A 287 -12.43 16.51 -15.62
CA LYS A 287 -13.74 15.92 -15.30
C LYS A 287 -13.68 14.42 -14.92
N THR A 288 -12.57 13.73 -15.22
CA THR A 288 -12.35 12.31 -14.87
C THR A 288 -11.14 12.12 -13.96
N PHE A 289 -10.61 13.20 -13.40
CA PHE A 289 -9.47 13.17 -12.48
C PHE A 289 -9.72 12.18 -11.34
N GLY A 290 -8.74 11.30 -11.11
CA GLY A 290 -8.78 10.27 -10.09
C GLY A 290 -9.75 9.10 -10.34
N VAL A 291 -10.54 9.13 -11.43
CA VAL A 291 -11.49 8.07 -11.80
C VAL A 291 -10.98 7.24 -12.97
N ARG A 292 -10.80 7.87 -14.13
CA ARG A 292 -10.31 7.23 -15.35
C ARG A 292 -9.29 8.13 -16.05
N PRO A 293 -8.02 7.71 -16.12
CA PRO A 293 -6.99 8.50 -16.78
C PRO A 293 -7.21 8.52 -18.30
N HIS A 294 -6.75 9.60 -18.94
CA HIS A 294 -6.76 9.72 -20.39
C HIS A 294 -5.65 8.86 -21.02
N VAL A 295 -4.41 9.03 -20.54
CA VAL A 295 -3.25 8.21 -20.92
C VAL A 295 -2.32 7.98 -19.74
N VAL A 296 -1.62 6.85 -19.76
CA VAL A 296 -0.57 6.46 -18.80
C VAL A 296 0.72 6.27 -19.59
N LEU A 297 1.73 7.07 -19.25
CA LEU A 297 3.08 6.96 -19.77
C LEU A 297 3.93 6.13 -18.80
N LYS A 298 4.75 5.25 -19.36
CA LYS A 298 5.77 4.48 -18.65
C LYS A 298 7.10 4.75 -19.33
N GLY A 299 8.09 5.25 -18.57
CA GLY A 299 9.41 5.58 -19.11
C GLY A 299 9.36 6.51 -20.33
N GLY A 300 8.38 7.43 -20.40
CA GLY A 300 8.20 8.37 -21.50
C GLY A 300 7.38 7.86 -22.69
N MET A 301 6.94 6.60 -22.70
CA MET A 301 6.12 6.03 -23.77
C MET A 301 4.70 5.70 -23.28
N ILE A 302 3.68 5.95 -24.08
CA ILE A 302 2.29 5.62 -23.71
C ILE A 302 2.14 4.10 -23.62
N ALA A 303 1.87 3.59 -22.42
CA ALA A 303 1.62 2.19 -22.15
C ALA A 303 0.13 1.85 -22.18
N TRP A 304 -0.73 2.77 -21.73
CA TRP A 304 -2.19 2.61 -21.73
C TRP A 304 -2.88 3.92 -22.08
N GLY A 305 -4.03 3.85 -22.75
CA GLY A 305 -4.80 5.05 -23.11
C GLY A 305 -6.27 4.77 -23.39
N GLN A 306 -7.12 5.79 -23.20
CA GLN A 306 -8.51 5.76 -23.64
C GLN A 306 -8.56 5.89 -25.17
N MET A 307 -9.03 4.84 -25.83
CA MET A 307 -9.00 4.74 -27.29
C MET A 307 -10.31 4.18 -27.83
N GLY A 308 -10.83 4.82 -28.87
CA GLY A 308 -12.04 4.47 -29.58
C GLY A 308 -11.95 3.20 -30.43
N ASP A 309 -12.83 3.09 -31.41
CA ASP A 309 -12.81 2.04 -32.42
C ASP A 309 -11.54 2.13 -33.29
N ALA A 310 -10.79 1.03 -33.40
CA ALA A 310 -9.56 0.94 -34.17
C ALA A 310 -9.81 0.96 -35.70
N ASN A 311 -11.02 0.65 -36.15
CA ASN A 311 -11.39 0.72 -37.57
C ASN A 311 -11.94 2.11 -37.99
N ALA A 312 -12.17 3.02 -37.04
CA ALA A 312 -12.70 4.34 -37.33
C ALA A 312 -11.67 5.25 -38.01
N SER A 313 -12.15 6.32 -38.66
CA SER A 313 -11.27 7.28 -39.37
C SER A 313 -10.43 8.18 -38.45
N ILE A 314 -10.76 8.24 -37.16
CA ILE A 314 -10.12 9.04 -36.10
C ILE A 314 -10.23 8.27 -34.77
N PRO A 315 -9.44 8.60 -33.72
CA PRO A 315 -9.35 7.75 -32.50
C PRO A 315 -10.47 7.93 -31.46
N THR A 316 -11.39 8.88 -31.66
CA THR A 316 -12.43 9.27 -30.69
C THR A 316 -13.82 8.62 -30.84
N PRO A 317 -14.21 8.01 -31.98
CA PRO A 317 -15.48 7.30 -32.11
C PRO A 317 -15.60 6.12 -31.15
N GLN A 318 -16.83 5.86 -30.70
CA GLN A 318 -17.13 4.82 -29.73
C GLN A 318 -16.93 3.41 -30.32
N PRO A 319 -16.66 2.38 -29.48
CA PRO A 319 -16.53 2.46 -28.02
C PRO A 319 -15.13 2.90 -27.56
N VAL A 320 -15.09 3.95 -26.73
CA VAL A 320 -13.86 4.40 -26.06
C VAL A 320 -13.63 3.58 -24.80
N LEU A 321 -12.55 2.80 -24.79
CA LEU A 321 -12.17 1.91 -23.71
C LEU A 321 -10.71 2.17 -23.30
N PRO A 322 -10.30 1.84 -22.06
CA PRO A 322 -8.90 1.78 -21.71
C PRO A 322 -8.26 0.61 -22.46
N ARG A 323 -7.20 0.86 -23.23
CA ARG A 323 -6.52 -0.15 -24.04
C ARG A 323 -5.00 -0.10 -23.83
N PRO A 324 -4.32 -1.26 -23.90
CA PRO A 324 -2.87 -1.28 -23.99
C PRO A 324 -2.41 -0.59 -25.28
N MET A 325 -1.38 0.24 -25.17
CA MET A 325 -0.76 0.98 -26.27
C MET A 325 0.62 0.38 -26.59
N PHE A 326 1.34 0.93 -27.57
CA PHE A 326 2.63 0.39 -28.00
C PHE A 326 3.66 0.23 -26.87
N GLY A 327 3.59 1.04 -25.80
CA GLY A 327 4.43 0.88 -24.61
C GLY A 327 4.21 -0.42 -23.82
N ALA A 328 3.12 -1.14 -24.09
CA ALA A 328 2.75 -2.38 -23.42
C ALA A 328 3.11 -3.66 -24.20
N PHE A 329 3.75 -3.56 -25.37
CA PHE A 329 3.95 -4.71 -26.27
C PHE A 329 5.43 -4.98 -26.59
N GLY A 330 5.73 -6.25 -26.91
CA GLY A 330 7.07 -6.70 -27.28
C GLY A 330 8.05 -6.53 -26.13
N ARG A 331 9.24 -6.00 -26.43
CA ARG A 331 10.32 -5.75 -25.44
C ARG A 331 10.24 -4.38 -24.78
N VAL A 332 9.32 -3.52 -25.22
CA VAL A 332 9.18 -2.14 -24.71
C VAL A 332 8.86 -2.07 -23.21
N PRO A 333 7.99 -2.94 -22.65
CA PRO A 333 7.72 -2.93 -21.20
C PRO A 333 8.98 -3.03 -20.35
N ALA A 334 9.90 -3.93 -20.71
CA ALA A 334 11.17 -4.12 -20.02
C ALA A 334 12.12 -2.90 -20.12
N GLN A 335 12.12 -2.21 -21.26
CA GLN A 335 12.98 -1.04 -21.50
C GLN A 335 12.46 0.25 -20.84
N THR A 336 11.15 0.31 -20.57
CA THR A 336 10.49 1.48 -19.99
C THR A 336 10.24 1.36 -18.49
N SER A 337 10.52 0.19 -17.90
CA SER A 337 10.24 -0.13 -16.50
C SER A 337 11.49 -0.64 -15.78
N VAL A 338 11.41 -0.75 -14.45
CA VAL A 338 12.50 -1.30 -13.63
C VAL A 338 11.99 -2.34 -12.63
N HIS A 339 12.87 -3.28 -12.26
CA HIS A 339 12.71 -4.11 -11.08
C HIS A 339 13.53 -3.51 -9.95
N PHE A 340 12.87 -3.13 -8.87
CA PHE A 340 13.52 -2.72 -7.64
C PHE A 340 13.89 -3.97 -6.85
N VAL A 341 15.15 -4.08 -6.45
CA VAL A 341 15.71 -5.23 -5.73
C VAL A 341 16.64 -4.75 -4.61
N ALA A 342 16.96 -5.61 -3.66
CA ALA A 342 17.99 -5.30 -2.67
C ALA A 342 19.37 -5.07 -3.34
N PRO A 343 20.24 -4.21 -2.77
CA PRO A 343 21.62 -4.07 -3.24
C PRO A 343 22.36 -5.43 -3.38
N ALA A 344 22.11 -6.35 -2.44
CA ALA A 344 22.67 -7.70 -2.43
C ALA A 344 22.31 -8.55 -3.67
N ALA A 345 21.17 -8.32 -4.31
CA ALA A 345 20.80 -9.02 -5.55
C ALA A 345 21.68 -8.57 -6.73
N ILE A 346 22.01 -7.28 -6.81
CA ILE A 346 22.91 -6.75 -7.84
C ILE A 346 24.33 -7.26 -7.60
N GLU A 347 24.81 -7.20 -6.36
CA GLU A 347 26.14 -7.71 -5.96
C GLU A 347 26.29 -9.21 -6.23
N ALA A 348 25.20 -9.99 -6.07
CA ALA A 348 25.15 -11.41 -6.37
C ALA A 348 24.97 -11.74 -7.87
N GLY A 349 25.09 -10.75 -8.77
CA GLY A 349 24.98 -10.95 -10.21
C GLY A 349 23.62 -11.52 -10.64
N LEU A 350 22.52 -11.11 -9.99
CA LEU A 350 21.19 -11.65 -10.30
C LEU A 350 20.80 -11.50 -11.77
N ALA A 351 21.17 -10.38 -12.40
CA ALA A 351 20.91 -10.14 -13.82
C ALA A 351 21.54 -11.19 -14.74
N ASP A 352 22.71 -11.73 -14.37
CA ASP A 352 23.40 -12.77 -15.16
C ASP A 352 22.76 -14.16 -14.99
N ARG A 353 21.93 -14.33 -13.96
CA ARG A 353 21.27 -15.60 -13.63
C ARG A 353 19.83 -15.70 -14.14
N LEU A 354 19.22 -14.57 -14.50
CA LEU A 354 17.83 -14.49 -14.95
C LEU A 354 17.75 -14.12 -16.43
N ALA A 355 16.77 -14.69 -17.14
CA ALA A 355 16.50 -14.34 -18.53
C ALA A 355 15.54 -13.14 -18.60
N ILE A 356 15.98 -11.97 -18.12
CA ILE A 356 15.19 -10.73 -18.10
C ILE A 356 15.86 -9.62 -18.92
N ASP A 357 15.05 -8.83 -19.63
CA ASP A 357 15.50 -7.63 -20.33
C ASP A 357 15.46 -6.37 -19.44
N ARG A 358 14.65 -6.39 -18.37
CA ARG A 358 14.41 -5.23 -17.52
C ARG A 358 15.59 -4.91 -16.62
N ARG A 359 15.88 -3.61 -16.50
CA ARG A 359 16.90 -3.08 -15.60
C ARG A 359 16.54 -3.39 -14.13
N LEU A 360 17.49 -3.99 -13.41
CA LEU A 360 17.47 -4.08 -11.95
C LEU A 360 17.99 -2.77 -11.36
N VAL A 361 17.27 -2.21 -10.39
CA VAL A 361 17.66 -1.00 -9.64
C VAL A 361 17.66 -1.31 -8.17
N ALA A 362 18.75 -0.98 -7.47
CA ALA A 362 18.84 -1.17 -6.03
C ALA A 362 17.88 -0.20 -5.32
N VAL A 363 17.16 -0.68 -4.33
CA VAL A 363 16.49 0.19 -3.36
C VAL A 363 17.53 0.97 -2.54
N GLY A 364 17.21 2.21 -2.21
CA GLY A 364 17.98 3.04 -1.28
C GLY A 364 17.81 2.60 0.17
N ASP A 365 18.72 3.03 1.03
CA ASP A 365 18.73 2.67 2.45
C ASP A 365 17.52 3.26 3.20
N THR A 366 16.62 2.39 3.66
CA THR A 366 15.40 2.78 4.39
C THR A 366 15.53 2.68 5.91
N THR A 367 16.68 2.28 6.44
CA THR A 367 16.84 1.89 7.86
C THR A 367 16.69 3.04 8.85
N ARG A 368 16.94 4.26 8.38
CA ARG A 368 16.86 5.50 9.18
C ARG A 368 15.59 6.31 8.92
N LEU A 369 14.71 5.83 8.03
CA LEU A 369 13.48 6.54 7.73
C LEU A 369 12.54 6.50 8.93
N GLY A 370 11.82 7.59 9.13
CA GLY A 370 10.74 7.70 10.09
C GLY A 370 9.62 8.58 9.55
N LYS A 371 8.64 8.83 10.41
CA LYS A 371 7.46 9.63 10.08
C LYS A 371 7.82 11.03 9.59
N ALA A 372 8.91 11.61 10.08
CA ALA A 372 9.39 12.93 9.67
C ALA A 372 9.81 12.99 8.19
N ASP A 373 10.14 11.85 7.59
CA ASP A 373 10.57 11.76 6.18
C ASP A 373 9.39 11.63 5.21
N MET A 374 8.14 11.53 5.69
CA MET A 374 6.95 11.36 4.88
C MET A 374 6.42 12.71 4.38
N PRO A 375 6.61 13.08 3.09
CA PRO A 375 6.30 14.43 2.63
C PRO A 375 4.83 14.79 2.85
N GLU A 376 4.57 15.97 3.44
CA GLU A 376 3.23 16.51 3.76
C GLU A 376 2.40 15.67 4.76
N ASN A 377 2.95 14.58 5.28
CA ASN A 377 2.26 13.60 6.12
C ASN A 377 3.13 13.14 7.31
N THR A 378 3.60 14.11 8.11
CA THR A 378 4.56 13.92 9.20
C THR A 378 3.95 13.98 10.60
N ALA A 379 2.63 14.06 10.74
CA ALA A 379 1.99 14.30 12.03
C ALA A 379 2.15 13.12 13.00
N LEU A 380 2.35 13.41 14.28
CA LEU A 380 2.49 12.42 15.37
C LEU A 380 1.53 12.79 16.51
N PRO A 381 0.20 12.65 16.32
CA PRO A 381 -0.77 12.93 17.38
C PRO A 381 -0.71 11.86 18.48
N ASP A 382 -1.19 12.20 19.68
CA ASP A 382 -1.48 11.21 20.73
C ASP A 382 -2.76 10.47 20.37
N ILE A 383 -2.64 9.17 20.03
CA ILE A 383 -3.77 8.32 19.64
C ILE A 383 -4.01 7.32 20.76
N ARG A 384 -5.25 7.27 21.26
CA ARG A 384 -5.66 6.28 22.26
C ARG A 384 -6.91 5.56 21.82
N VAL A 385 -6.95 4.28 22.11
CA VAL A 385 -8.12 3.41 21.88
C VAL A 385 -8.54 2.85 23.23
N ASP A 386 -9.79 3.06 23.60
CA ASP A 386 -10.37 2.43 24.78
C ASP A 386 -10.62 0.93 24.49
N PRO A 387 -10.08 0.00 25.30
CA PRO A 387 -10.09 -1.42 24.96
C PRO A 387 -11.47 -2.07 25.07
N ASP A 388 -12.40 -1.48 25.85
CA ASP A 388 -13.73 -2.03 26.09
C ASP A 388 -14.76 -1.47 25.09
N THR A 389 -14.63 -0.19 24.75
CA THR A 389 -15.59 0.53 23.89
C THR A 389 -15.10 0.78 22.47
N PHE A 390 -13.80 0.56 22.22
CA PHE A 390 -13.09 0.90 20.99
C PHE A 390 -13.14 2.40 20.64
N THR A 391 -13.48 3.25 21.60
CA THR A 391 -13.51 4.70 21.42
C THR A 391 -12.12 5.20 21.09
N VAL A 392 -11.98 5.94 19.99
CA VAL A 392 -10.70 6.53 19.59
C VAL A 392 -10.67 7.99 19.95
N SER A 393 -9.65 8.40 20.70
CA SER A 393 -9.33 9.81 20.95
C SER A 393 -8.02 10.19 20.26
N VAL A 394 -8.00 11.34 19.61
CA VAL A 394 -6.82 11.94 18.97
C VAL A 394 -6.53 13.28 19.62
N ASP A 395 -5.35 13.45 20.20
CA ASP A 395 -4.94 14.62 20.99
C ASP A 395 -5.94 14.97 22.11
N GLY A 396 -6.56 13.94 22.71
CA GLY A 396 -7.54 14.05 23.79
C GLY A 396 -8.99 14.30 23.34
N GLU A 397 -9.25 14.42 22.04
CA GLU A 397 -10.60 14.61 21.49
C GLU A 397 -11.14 13.31 20.90
N VAL A 398 -12.36 12.92 21.29
CA VAL A 398 -13.04 11.75 20.73
C VAL A 398 -13.54 12.06 19.32
N TRP A 399 -13.25 11.17 18.38
CA TRP A 399 -13.70 11.29 17.00
C TRP A 399 -14.87 10.36 16.71
N GLU A 400 -16.08 10.93 16.72
CA GLU A 400 -17.31 10.16 16.53
C GLU A 400 -17.48 9.64 15.09
N PRO A 401 -18.02 8.43 14.89
CA PRO A 401 -18.37 7.93 13.56
C PRO A 401 -19.48 8.75 12.89
N GLU A 402 -19.25 9.19 11.65
CA GLU A 402 -20.25 9.89 10.82
C GLU A 402 -20.15 9.40 9.37
N PRO A 403 -20.61 8.16 9.07
CA PRO A 403 -20.48 7.57 7.75
C PRO A 403 -21.29 8.33 6.70
N VAL A 404 -20.70 8.57 5.53
CA VAL A 404 -21.39 9.25 4.43
C VAL A 404 -22.21 8.28 3.56
N ALA A 405 -23.37 8.73 3.09
CA ALA A 405 -24.27 7.94 2.24
C ALA A 405 -23.97 8.04 0.74
N GLU A 406 -23.24 9.06 0.30
CA GLU A 406 -22.91 9.29 -1.11
C GLU A 406 -21.48 9.81 -1.26
N LEU A 407 -20.80 9.36 -2.32
CA LEU A 407 -19.46 9.78 -2.67
C LEU A 407 -19.41 10.41 -4.08
N PRO A 408 -18.53 11.40 -4.31
CA PRO A 408 -18.13 11.74 -5.67
C PRO A 408 -17.38 10.55 -6.28
N MET A 409 -17.07 10.65 -7.58
CA MET A 409 -16.21 9.66 -8.24
C MET A 409 -16.80 8.24 -8.17
N ALA A 410 -18.13 8.11 -8.13
CA ALA A 410 -18.86 6.84 -8.01
C ALA A 410 -19.90 6.68 -9.15
N GLN A 411 -21.20 6.60 -8.82
CA GLN A 411 -22.32 6.27 -9.73
C GLN A 411 -22.39 7.09 -11.02
N ARG A 412 -21.86 8.32 -11.02
CA ARG A 412 -21.79 9.17 -12.23
C ARG A 412 -20.90 8.59 -13.33
N TYR A 413 -19.87 7.84 -12.95
CA TYR A 413 -18.78 7.45 -13.85
C TYR A 413 -18.73 5.96 -14.18
N PHE A 414 -19.26 5.10 -13.33
CA PHE A 414 -19.15 3.66 -13.54
C PHE A 414 -20.46 3.10 -14.09
N LEU A 415 -20.33 2.18 -15.06
CA LEU A 415 -21.48 1.46 -15.61
C LEU A 415 -22.02 0.43 -14.60
N PHE A 416 -21.14 -0.05 -13.71
CA PHE A 416 -21.40 -1.02 -12.65
C PHE A 416 -20.70 -0.60 -11.37
#